data_AF-A0A4Y3GBE7-F1
#
_entry.id   AF-A0A4Y3GBE7-F1
#
_cell.length_a   1.000
_cell.length_b   1.000
_cell.length_c   1.000
_cell.angle_alpha   90.00
_cell.angle_beta   90.00
_cell.angle_gamma   90.00
#
_symmetry.space_group_name_H-M   'P 1'
#
loop_
_entity.id
_entity.type
_entity.pdbx_description
1 polymer ?
#
loop_
_entity_poly.entity_id
_entity_poly.type
_entity_poly.pdbx_seq_one_letter_code
_entity_poly.pdbx_strand_id
1 'polypeptide(L)' 'MGDCGVEHWSEDAARELNSQISELQAQAAFRQHWSSGEHEQHIGKLRQLNYEKAV' A
#
# COMPACT_ATOMS: atom_id res chain seq x y z
N MET A 1 -30.35 -4.53 -16.37
CA MET A 1 -30.09 -4.81 -14.94
C MET A 1 -28.59 -4.77 -14.79
N GLY A 2 -28.08 -3.80 -14.04
CA GLY A 2 -26.67 -3.42 -14.05
C GLY A 2 -25.80 -4.41 -13.30
N ASP A 3 -24.94 -5.09 -14.04
CA ASP A 3 -23.77 -5.77 -13.52
C ASP A 3 -22.68 -4.69 -13.28
N CYS A 4 -22.82 -3.91 -12.20
CA CYS A 4 -21.86 -2.84 -11.84
C CYS A 4 -21.66 -2.77 -10.31
N GLY A 5 -21.74 -3.91 -9.63
CA GLY A 5 -21.65 -3.96 -8.17
C GLY A 5 -20.36 -4.54 -7.62
N VAL A 6 -19.69 -5.42 -8.36
CA VAL A 6 -18.62 -6.28 -7.80
C VAL A 6 -17.23 -5.79 -8.19
N GLU A 7 -17.06 -5.22 -9.39
CA GLU A 7 -15.78 -4.65 -9.82
C GLU A 7 -15.44 -3.36 -9.05
N HIS A 8 -16.43 -2.52 -8.73
CA HIS A 8 -16.19 -1.24 -8.06
C HIS A 8 -15.62 -1.39 -6.64
N TRP A 9 -15.99 -2.45 -5.91
CA TRP A 9 -15.46 -2.69 -4.55
C TRP A 9 -14.03 -3.23 -4.58
N SER A 10 -13.69 -4.03 -5.59
CA SER A 10 -12.33 -4.54 -5.80
C SER A 10 -11.39 -3.46 -6.33
N GLU A 11 -11.90 -2.57 -7.19
CA GLU A 11 -11.15 -1.44 -7.72
C GLU A 11 -10.87 -0.39 -6.62
N ASP A 12 -11.83 -0.13 -5.72
CA ASP A 12 -11.61 0.74 -4.56
C ASP A 12 -10.57 0.16 -3.60
N ALA A 13 -10.63 -1.15 -3.31
CA ALA A 13 -9.65 -1.84 -2.47
C ALA A 13 -8.25 -1.85 -3.10
N ALA A 14 -8.14 -2.10 -4.40
CA ALA A 14 -6.88 -2.05 -5.13
C ALA A 14 -6.32 -0.62 -5.20
N ARG A 15 -7.18 0.39 -5.34
CA ARG A 15 -6.80 1.81 -5.34
C ARG A 15 -6.30 2.24 -3.96
N GLU A 16 -6.98 1.84 -2.90
CA GLU A 16 -6.57 2.07 -1.51
C GLU A 16 -5.21 1.40 -1.21
N LEU A 17 -5.02 0.16 -1.66
CA LEU A 17 -3.75 -0.56 -1.56
C LEU A 17 -2.62 0.18 -2.29
N ASN A 18 -2.86 0.65 -3.52
CA ASN A 18 -1.87 1.41 -4.27
C ASN A 18 -1.55 2.77 -3.63
N SER A 19 -2.54 3.45 -3.05
CA SER A 19 -2.33 4.70 -2.29
C SER A 19 -1.45 4.44 -1.06
N GLN A 20 -1.74 3.41 -0.27
CA GLN A 20 -0.94 3.04 0.90
C GLN A 20 0.49 2.65 0.51
N ILE A 21 0.66 1.88 -0.57
CA ILE A 21 1.99 1.53 -1.11
C ILE A 21 2.75 2.80 -1.53
N SER A 22 2.09 3.71 -2.24
CA SER A 22 2.72 4.96 -2.72
C SER A 22 3.14 5.87 -1.56
N GLU A 23 2.30 6.00 -0.53
CA GLU A 23 2.62 6.77 0.67
C GLU A 23 3.81 6.16 1.43
N LEU A 24 3.80 4.85 1.64
CA LEU A 24 4.91 4.15 2.31
C LEU A 24 6.20 4.20 1.49
N GLN A 25 6.14 4.18 0.15
CA GLN A 25 7.30 4.38 -0.72
C GLN A 25 7.86 5.79 -0.59
N ALA A 26 6.99 6.81 -0.56
CA ALA A 26 7.41 8.19 -0.35
C ALA A 26 8.08 8.35 1.03
N GLN A 27 7.47 7.80 2.09
CA GLN A 27 8.06 7.81 3.43
C GLN A 27 9.40 7.06 3.51
N ALA A 28 9.52 5.92 2.83
CA ALA A 28 10.77 5.17 2.74
C ALA A 28 11.88 5.93 2.00
N ALA A 29 11.52 6.75 1.00
CA ALA A 29 12.46 7.62 0.30
C ALA A 29 13.02 8.73 1.23
N PHE A 30 12.27 9.16 2.24
CA PHE A 30 12.68 10.16 3.23
C PHE A 30 13.27 9.55 4.51
N ARG A 31 14.25 8.65 4.38
CA ARG A 31 14.93 7.97 5.50
C ARG A 31 15.42 8.89 6.63
N GLN A 32 15.71 10.15 6.32
CA GLN A 32 16.26 11.13 7.27
C GLN A 32 15.26 11.57 8.36
N HIS A 33 13.96 11.31 8.18
CA HIS A 33 12.91 11.69 9.14
C HIS A 33 12.48 10.58 10.10
N TRP A 34 12.99 9.35 9.94
CA TRP A 34 12.51 8.18 10.67
C TRP A 34 13.62 7.61 11.56
N SER A 35 13.28 7.22 12.79
CA SER A 35 14.18 6.38 13.57
C SER A 35 14.40 5.04 12.86
N SER A 36 15.55 4.39 13.08
CA SER A 36 15.90 3.15 12.38
C SER A 36 14.83 2.07 12.53
N GLY A 37 14.21 1.97 13.72
CA GLY A 37 13.13 1.01 13.97
C GLY A 37 11.80 1.34 13.27
N GLU A 38 11.46 2.62 13.11
CA GLU A 38 10.24 3.02 12.38
C GLU A 38 10.42 2.80 10.88
N HIS A 39 11.60 3.10 10.35
CA HIS A 39 11.93 2.83 8.95
C HIS A 39 11.82 1.33 8.62
N GLU A 40 12.34 0.45 9.47
CA GLU A 40 12.25 -1.00 9.28
C GLU A 40 10.79 -1.50 9.33
N GLN A 41 9.96 -0.97 10.23
CA GLN A 41 8.53 -1.28 10.25
C GLN A 41 7.81 -0.85 8.96
N HIS A 42 8.10 0.34 8.46
CA HIS A 42 7.49 0.87 7.22
C HIS A 42 7.90 0.02 6.00
N ILE A 43 9.17 -0.38 5.91
CA ILE A 43 9.66 -1.28 4.85
C ILE A 43 9.02 -2.67 4.95
N GLY A 44 8.85 -3.22 6.16
CA GLY A 44 8.18 -4.49 6.40
C GLY A 44 6.73 -4.46 5.92
N LYS A 45 5.99 -3.40 6.29
CA LYS A 45 4.59 -3.19 5.87
C LYS A 45 4.48 -3.00 4.35
N LEU A 46 5.42 -2.26 3.74
CA LEU A 46 5.49 -2.11 2.28
C LEU A 46 5.67 -3.45 1.56
N ARG A 47 6.52 -4.35 2.09
CA ARG A 47 6.70 -5.69 1.51
C ARG A 47 5.43 -6.53 1.61
N GLN A 48 4.75 -6.47 2.74
CA GLN A 48 3.48 -7.17 2.95
C GLN A 48 2.42 -6.71 1.95
N LEU A 49 2.20 -5.40 1.82
CA LEU A 49 1.22 -4.85 0.86
C LEU A 49 1.57 -5.18 -0.59
N ASN A 50 2.86 -5.21 -0.95
CA ASN A 50 3.28 -5.66 -2.29
C ASN A 50 3.03 -7.15 -2.52
N TYR A 51 3.14 -7.98 -1.48
CA TYR A 51 2.82 -9.40 -1.56
C TYR A 51 1.30 -9.61 -1.72
N GLU A 52 0.48 -8.89 -0.96
CA GLU A 52 -0.98 -8.90 -1.07
C GLU A 52 -1.47 -8.40 -2.45
N LYS A 53 -0.75 -7.47 -3.07
CA LYS A 53 -1.03 -7.01 -4.44
C LYS A 53 -0.64 -8.04 -5.52
N ALA A 54 0.32 -8.92 -5.23
CA ALA A 54 0.88 -9.88 -6.20
C ALA A 54 0.19 -11.26 -6.19
N VAL A 55 -0.62 -11.54 -5.17
CA VAL A 55 -1.47 -12.74 -5.03
C VAL A 55 -2.85 -12.45 -5.62
#